data_AF-A0A653TZH4-F1
#
_entry.id   AF-A0A653TZH4-F1
#
_cell.length_a   1.000
_cell.length_b   1.000
_cell.length_c   1.000
_cell.angle_alpha   90.00
_cell.angle_beta   90.00
_cell.angle_gamma   90.00
#
_symmetry.space_group_name_H-M   'P 1'
#
loop_
_entity.id
_entity.type
_entity.pdbx_description
1 polymer ?
#
loop_
_entity_poly.entity_id
_entity_poly.type
_entity_poly.pdbx_seq_one_letter_code
_entity_poly.pdbx_strand_id
1 'polypeptide(L)'
;MLYQYNMAHTINGIITSFKYDGKLPHVNLVGNYYLITFVPKYSSSYSEKKIEPFQELTSEIKQVIKELSFKGKCIYIETDYFGGPGYQMSMIWENGKAVSEPLISYDMIENPKTPEKAKLVTNAINIALHHIGIYTHENKDEFDTVRLGDYRSYEDVMEEFLKTK
;
A
#
# COMPACT_ATOMS: atom_id res chain seq x y z
N MET A 1 20.35 22.14 17.55
CA MET A 1 18.90 21.83 17.51
C MET A 1 18.68 21.08 16.22
N LEU A 2 18.71 19.74 16.29
CA LEU A 2 18.52 18.88 15.12
C LEU A 2 17.06 19.03 14.68
N TYR A 3 16.84 19.53 13.46
CA TYR A 3 15.53 19.46 12.83
C TYR A 3 15.18 17.98 12.72
N GLN A 4 14.26 17.53 13.56
CA GLN A 4 13.62 16.23 13.42
C GLN A 4 12.82 16.34 12.11
N TYR A 5 13.40 15.87 11.01
CA TYR A 5 12.63 15.59 9.80
C TYR A 5 11.56 14.59 10.24
N ASN A 6 10.31 15.05 10.37
CA ASN A 6 9.18 14.14 10.42
C ASN A 6 9.23 13.36 9.10
N MET A 7 9.82 12.17 9.14
CA MET A 7 9.86 11.30 7.99
C MET A 7 8.43 10.94 7.62
N ALA A 8 8.18 10.85 6.33
CA ALA A 8 6.91 10.39 5.83
C ALA A 8 6.55 9.03 6.39
N HIS A 9 5.42 8.94 7.08
CA HIS A 9 4.82 7.65 7.39
C HIS A 9 3.98 7.22 6.19
N THR A 10 4.67 6.93 5.09
CA THR A 10 4.06 6.40 3.88
C THR A 10 4.48 4.96 3.69
N ILE A 11 3.51 4.08 3.49
CA ILE A 11 3.76 2.74 2.98
C ILE A 11 3.24 2.67 1.56
N ASN A 12 4.12 2.29 0.66
CA ASN A 12 3.77 1.74 -0.63
C ASN A 12 4.26 0.29 -0.73
N GLY A 13 3.52 -0.53 -1.47
CA GLY A 13 3.90 -1.92 -1.62
C GLY A 13 2.89 -2.77 -2.37
N ILE A 14 3.31 -4.00 -2.63
CA ILE A 14 2.46 -5.05 -3.20
C ILE A 14 2.10 -6.01 -2.07
N ILE A 15 0.81 -6.30 -1.92
CA ILE A 15 0.34 -7.40 -1.07
C ILE A 15 0.00 -8.59 -1.96
N THR A 16 0.60 -9.74 -1.67
CA THR A 16 0.33 -11.01 -2.36
C THR A 16 -0.63 -11.87 -1.56
N SER A 17 -1.49 -12.65 -2.25
CA SER A 17 -2.35 -13.69 -1.64
C SER A 17 -1.68 -15.06 -1.50
N PHE A 18 -0.36 -15.09 -1.65
CA PHE A 18 0.46 -16.30 -1.64
C PHE A 18 1.80 -16.00 -0.98
N LYS A 19 2.45 -17.05 -0.48
CA LYS A 19 3.79 -16.94 0.12
C LYS A 19 4.77 -16.36 -0.89
N TYR A 20 5.39 -15.25 -0.52
CA TYR A 20 6.49 -14.67 -1.27
C TYR A 20 7.83 -15.11 -0.67
N ASP A 21 8.71 -15.63 -1.52
CA ASP A 21 10.06 -16.12 -1.16
C ASP A 21 11.15 -15.40 -1.97
N GLY A 22 10.81 -14.28 -2.61
CA GLY A 22 11.74 -13.50 -3.39
C GLY A 22 12.68 -12.64 -2.54
N LYS A 23 13.55 -11.89 -3.22
CA LYS A 23 14.64 -11.13 -2.59
C LYS A 23 14.26 -9.73 -2.13
N LEU A 24 13.12 -9.21 -2.58
CA LEU A 24 12.66 -7.87 -2.23
C LEU A 24 12.32 -7.82 -0.73
N PRO A 25 12.50 -6.67 -0.06
CA PRO A 25 12.04 -6.48 1.31
C PRO A 25 10.57 -6.84 1.46
N HIS A 26 10.28 -7.72 2.41
CA HIS A 26 8.92 -8.17 2.65
C HIS A 26 8.71 -8.62 4.09
N VAL A 27 7.46 -8.61 4.51
CA VAL A 27 7.00 -9.13 5.80
C VAL A 27 5.80 -10.05 5.58
N ASN A 28 5.69 -11.06 6.44
CA ASN A 28 4.45 -11.83 6.52
C ASN A 28 3.42 -10.99 7.28
N LEU A 29 2.23 -10.86 6.70
CA LEU A 29 1.12 -10.18 7.34
C LEU A 29 0.38 -11.17 8.25
N VAL A 30 -0.40 -12.06 7.63
CA VAL A 30 -1.11 -13.19 8.28
C VAL A 30 -1.21 -14.32 7.27
N GLY A 31 -1.03 -15.57 7.71
CA GLY A 31 -1.17 -16.75 6.85
C GLY A 31 -0.24 -16.67 5.63
N ASN A 32 -0.82 -16.74 4.43
CA ASN A 32 -0.07 -16.66 3.16
C ASN A 32 0.00 -15.25 2.57
N TYR A 33 -0.43 -14.22 3.29
CA TYR A 33 -0.36 -12.84 2.81
C TYR A 33 0.98 -12.19 3.16
N TYR A 34 1.60 -11.53 2.18
CA TYR A 34 2.88 -10.86 2.34
C TYR A 34 2.80 -9.44 1.81
N LEU A 35 3.37 -8.49 2.54
CA LEU A 35 3.62 -7.13 2.06
C LEU A 35 5.05 -7.08 1.54
N ILE A 36 5.21 -6.78 0.26
CA ILE A 36 6.48 -6.49 -0.40
C ILE A 36 6.58 -4.98 -0.55
N THR A 37 7.60 -4.36 0.04
CA THR A 37 7.79 -2.91 -0.04
C THR A 37 8.90 -2.54 -1.01
N PHE A 38 8.93 -1.27 -1.41
CA PHE A 38 9.92 -0.69 -2.29
C PHE A 38 10.52 0.53 -1.63
N VAL A 39 11.79 0.82 -1.93
CA VAL A 39 12.40 2.09 -1.52
C VAL A 39 11.57 3.22 -2.15
N PRO A 40 10.98 4.12 -1.36
CA PRO A 40 10.23 5.24 -1.89
C PRO A 40 11.12 6.07 -2.81
N LYS A 41 10.67 6.35 -4.05
CA LYS A 41 11.43 7.22 -4.95
C LYS A 41 11.28 8.69 -4.55
N TYR A 42 10.14 9.04 -3.95
CA TYR A 42 9.87 10.37 -3.45
C TYR A 42 9.75 10.32 -1.92
N SER A 43 10.84 10.67 -1.22
CA SER A 43 10.73 11.00 0.20
C SER A 43 9.91 12.29 0.31
N SER A 44 8.74 12.27 0.95
CA SER A 44 7.95 13.48 1.07
C SER A 44 8.67 14.48 1.98
N SER A 45 9.44 15.40 1.39
CA SER A 45 9.39 16.76 1.91
C SER A 45 8.03 17.28 1.49
N TYR A 46 7.16 17.59 2.45
CA TYR A 46 5.88 18.27 2.24
C TYR A 46 6.16 19.69 1.70
N SER A 47 6.67 19.79 0.47
CA SER A 47 6.48 20.98 -0.35
C SER A 47 5.10 20.84 -0.96
N GLU A 48 4.39 21.95 -1.15
CA GLU A 48 3.03 22.13 -1.66
C GLU A 48 2.74 21.51 -3.06
N LYS A 49 3.45 20.46 -3.45
CA LYS A 49 3.26 19.70 -4.67
C LYS A 49 1.98 18.89 -4.58
N LYS A 50 1.17 19.10 -5.61
CA LYS A 50 0.02 18.30 -6.00
C LYS A 50 0.34 16.81 -5.89
N ILE A 51 -0.37 16.09 -5.02
CA ILE A 51 -0.32 14.63 -4.91
C ILE A 51 -0.97 14.09 -6.18
N GLU A 52 -0.16 13.56 -7.08
CA GLU A 52 -0.66 12.78 -8.22
C GLU A 52 -0.79 11.32 -7.75
N PRO A 53 -1.88 10.63 -8.11
CA PRO A 53 -2.09 9.25 -7.71
C PRO A 53 -0.97 8.38 -8.27
N PHE A 54 -0.46 7.44 -7.47
CA PHE A 54 0.54 6.48 -7.91
C PHE A 54 1.86 7.08 -8.41
N GLN A 55 2.32 8.18 -7.82
CA GLN A 55 3.68 8.64 -8.08
C GLN A 55 4.71 7.53 -7.79
N GLU A 56 4.41 6.64 -6.84
CA GLU A 56 5.26 5.51 -6.47
C GLU A 56 5.00 4.25 -7.34
N LEU A 57 3.87 4.09 -8.05
CA LEU A 57 3.64 2.94 -8.96
C LEU A 57 4.40 3.11 -10.28
N THR A 58 5.72 2.96 -10.20
CA THR A 58 6.60 3.10 -11.35
C THR A 58 6.43 1.95 -12.34
N SER A 59 6.98 2.08 -13.55
CA SER A 59 7.00 1.01 -14.54
C SER A 59 7.67 -0.27 -14.01
N GLU A 60 8.68 -0.13 -13.14
CA GLU A 60 9.34 -1.28 -12.50
C GLU A 60 8.39 -2.02 -11.56
N ILE A 61 7.68 -1.29 -10.68
CA ILE A 61 6.71 -1.89 -9.75
C ILE A 61 5.54 -2.51 -10.51
N LYS A 62 5.07 -1.87 -11.60
CA LYS A 62 4.05 -2.44 -12.50
C LYS A 62 4.50 -3.76 -13.11
N GLN A 63 5.76 -3.87 -13.50
CA GLN A 63 6.30 -5.13 -14.02
C GLN A 63 6.35 -6.21 -12.93
N VAL A 64 6.79 -5.86 -11.72
CA VAL A 64 6.82 -6.80 -10.58
C VAL A 64 5.42 -7.30 -10.22
N ILE A 65 4.44 -6.42 -10.02
CA ILE A 65 3.07 -6.85 -9.67
C ILE A 65 2.42 -7.65 -10.81
N LYS A 66 2.70 -7.30 -12.07
CA LYS A 66 2.26 -8.07 -13.23
C LYS A 66 2.78 -9.51 -13.16
N GLU A 67 4.07 -9.70 -12.95
CA GLU A 67 4.68 -11.03 -12.85
C GLU A 67 4.15 -11.82 -11.65
N LEU A 68 4.06 -11.18 -10.49
CA LEU A 68 3.51 -11.80 -9.27
C LEU A 68 2.04 -12.20 -9.45
N SER A 69 1.25 -11.39 -10.15
CA SER A 69 -0.18 -11.63 -10.33
C SER A 69 -0.52 -12.87 -11.17
N PHE A 70 0.46 -13.47 -11.85
CA PHE A 70 0.30 -14.79 -12.49
C PHE A 70 0.33 -15.96 -11.50
N LYS A 71 0.89 -15.76 -10.30
CA LYS A 71 0.94 -16.79 -9.25
C LYS A 71 -0.30 -16.78 -8.35
N GLY A 72 -0.95 -15.62 -8.24
CA GLY A 72 -2.15 -15.42 -7.44
C GLY A 72 -2.52 -13.94 -7.39
N LYS A 73 -3.67 -13.61 -6.79
CA LYS A 73 -4.13 -12.22 -6.73
C LYS A 73 -3.14 -11.35 -5.97
N CYS A 74 -2.92 -10.15 -6.47
CA CYS A 74 -2.06 -9.15 -5.86
C CYS A 74 -2.80 -7.81 -5.78
N ILE A 75 -2.45 -6.99 -4.81
CA ILE A 75 -2.87 -5.59 -4.78
C ILE A 75 -1.66 -4.70 -4.60
N TYR A 76 -1.68 -3.54 -5.22
CA TYR A 76 -0.76 -2.46 -4.90
C TYR A 76 -1.47 -1.50 -3.95
N ILE A 77 -0.77 -0.97 -2.94
CA ILE A 77 -1.30 -0.01 -1.97
C ILE A 77 -0.37 1.19 -1.80
N GLU A 78 -0.95 2.35 -1.47
CA GLU A 78 -0.23 3.52 -0.94
C GLU A 78 -1.02 4.10 0.23
N THR A 79 -0.31 4.56 1.25
CA THR A 79 -0.87 5.23 2.44
C THR A 79 -0.10 6.50 2.74
N ASP A 80 -0.80 7.51 3.24
CA ASP A 80 -0.20 8.71 3.81
C ASP A 80 -0.81 8.98 5.20
N TYR A 81 -0.01 8.74 6.26
CA TYR A 81 -0.41 8.89 7.66
C TYR A 81 0.07 10.20 8.30
N PHE A 82 0.27 11.28 7.55
CA PHE A 82 0.56 12.57 8.19
C PHE A 82 -0.66 13.15 8.92
N GLY A 83 -0.40 13.80 10.06
CA GLY A 83 -1.37 14.42 10.99
C GLY A 83 -2.23 15.57 10.42
N GLY A 84 -2.87 15.31 9.29
CA GLY A 84 -3.82 16.09 8.53
C GLY A 84 -4.71 15.13 7.73
N PRO A 85 -5.36 15.58 6.65
CA PRO A 85 -6.21 14.72 5.85
C PRO A 85 -5.38 13.69 5.06
N GLY A 86 -5.38 12.44 5.52
CA GLY A 86 -4.66 11.33 4.90
C GLY A 86 -5.37 10.80 3.67
N TYR A 87 -4.66 9.99 2.88
CA TYR A 87 -5.26 9.24 1.79
C TYR A 87 -4.79 7.78 1.80
N GLN A 88 -5.64 6.94 1.24
CA GLN A 88 -5.32 5.56 0.93
C GLN A 88 -5.61 5.30 -0.53
N MET A 89 -4.73 4.54 -1.17
CA MET A 89 -4.88 4.12 -2.55
C MET A 89 -4.67 2.63 -2.69
N SER A 90 -5.37 2.05 -3.67
CA SER A 90 -5.16 0.66 -4.04
C SER A 90 -5.42 0.40 -5.52
N MET A 91 -4.84 -0.70 -6.02
CA MET A 91 -5.09 -1.21 -7.37
C MET A 91 -4.98 -2.73 -7.38
N ILE A 92 -5.97 -3.41 -7.95
CA ILE A 92 -6.09 -4.87 -7.92
C ILE A 92 -5.51 -5.47 -9.20
N TRP A 93 -4.72 -6.55 -9.05
CA TRP A 93 -4.06 -7.25 -10.13
C TRP A 93 -4.29 -8.76 -10.11
N GLU A 94 -4.65 -9.32 -11.27
CA GLU A 94 -4.84 -10.74 -11.49
C GLU A 94 -4.36 -11.16 -12.88
N ASN A 95 -3.72 -12.32 -12.99
CA ASN A 95 -3.33 -12.93 -14.27
C ASN A 95 -2.57 -11.97 -15.21
N GLY A 96 -1.66 -11.18 -14.65
CA GLY A 96 -0.82 -10.25 -15.38
C GLY A 96 -1.50 -8.93 -15.78
N LYS A 97 -2.68 -8.62 -15.23
CA LYS A 97 -3.47 -7.43 -15.59
C LYS A 97 -4.00 -6.72 -14.35
N ALA A 98 -4.09 -5.40 -14.43
CA ALA A 98 -4.92 -4.65 -13.51
C ALA A 98 -6.39 -4.97 -13.82
N VAL A 99 -7.14 -5.41 -12.81
CA VAL A 99 -8.57 -5.76 -12.94
C VAL A 99 -9.49 -4.72 -12.30
N SER A 100 -8.93 -3.71 -11.66
CA SER A 100 -9.63 -2.52 -11.21
C SER A 100 -8.98 -1.27 -11.79
N GLU A 101 -9.78 -0.21 -11.93
CA GLU A 101 -9.21 1.13 -11.88
C GLU A 101 -8.61 1.38 -10.48
N PRO A 102 -7.71 2.34 -10.36
CA PRO A 102 -7.33 2.88 -9.07
C PRO A 102 -8.49 3.23 -8.15
N LEU A 103 -8.41 2.73 -6.92
CA LEU A 103 -9.30 3.16 -5.85
C LEU A 103 -8.56 4.16 -4.97
N ILE A 104 -9.27 5.21 -4.54
CA ILE A 104 -8.75 6.20 -3.60
C ILE A 104 -9.80 6.57 -2.56
N SER A 105 -9.38 6.71 -1.32
CA SER A 105 -10.19 7.23 -0.22
C SER A 105 -9.39 8.29 0.53
N TYR A 106 -10.09 9.26 1.12
CA TYR A 106 -9.50 10.35 1.88
C TYR A 106 -10.13 10.42 3.25
N ASP A 107 -9.33 10.73 4.26
CA ASP A 107 -9.80 10.97 5.62
C ASP A 107 -9.97 12.47 5.85
N MET A 108 -11.08 12.87 6.48
CA MET A 108 -11.30 14.25 6.92
C MET A 108 -11.28 15.32 5.81
N ILE A 109 -11.50 14.93 4.54
CA ILE A 109 -11.68 15.86 3.40
C ILE A 109 -13.11 15.76 2.88
N GLU A 110 -13.84 16.86 2.95
CA GLU A 110 -15.08 17.01 2.19
C GLU A 110 -14.76 17.37 0.73
N ASN A 111 -15.37 16.63 -0.21
CA ASN A 111 -15.21 16.83 -1.67
C ASN A 111 -13.74 16.86 -2.14
N PRO A 112 -12.96 15.79 -1.90
CA PRO A 112 -11.56 15.75 -2.29
C PRO A 112 -11.40 15.85 -3.81
N LYS A 113 -10.37 16.59 -4.25
CA LYS A 113 -9.96 16.58 -5.65
C LYS A 113 -9.40 15.21 -5.98
N THR A 114 -10.25 14.41 -6.62
CA THR A 114 -9.90 13.06 -7.03
C THR A 114 -9.16 13.11 -8.37
N PRO A 115 -8.06 12.37 -8.52
CA PRO A 115 -7.38 12.26 -9.79
C PRO A 115 -8.25 11.63 -10.89
N GLU A 116 -8.10 12.05 -12.14
CA GLU A 116 -9.02 11.70 -13.25
C GLU A 116 -9.21 10.19 -13.48
N LYS A 117 -8.16 9.40 -13.23
CA LYS A 117 -8.18 7.94 -13.42
C LYS A 117 -8.46 7.16 -12.15
N ALA A 118 -8.77 7.85 -11.05
CA ALA A 118 -9.06 7.23 -9.77
C ALA A 118 -10.53 7.33 -9.43
N LYS A 119 -11.06 6.23 -8.90
CA LYS A 119 -12.40 6.15 -8.37
C LYS A 119 -12.36 6.45 -6.88
N LEU A 120 -13.03 7.52 -6.50
CA LEU A 120 -13.27 7.84 -5.10
C LEU A 120 -14.19 6.78 -4.47
N VAL A 121 -13.72 6.18 -3.39
CA VAL A 121 -14.44 5.17 -2.60
C VAL A 121 -14.23 5.43 -1.10
N THR A 122 -14.93 4.68 -0.27
CA THR A 122 -14.64 4.57 1.17
C THR A 122 -13.74 3.37 1.41
N ASN A 123 -12.67 3.53 2.20
CA ASN A 123 -11.70 2.49 2.56
C ASN A 123 -11.08 1.75 1.35
N ALA A 124 -10.35 2.49 0.51
CA ALA A 124 -9.81 1.97 -0.75
C ALA A 124 -8.95 0.71 -0.57
N ILE A 125 -8.14 0.64 0.48
CA ILE A 125 -7.29 -0.54 0.74
C ILE A 125 -8.15 -1.73 1.17
N ASN A 126 -9.12 -1.54 2.07
CA ASN A 126 -9.99 -2.62 2.55
C ASN A 126 -10.79 -3.28 1.43
N ILE A 127 -11.30 -2.49 0.47
CA ILE A 127 -11.97 -3.03 -0.72
C ILE A 127 -11.03 -3.97 -1.49
N ALA A 128 -9.76 -3.58 -1.67
CA ALA A 128 -8.77 -4.39 -2.36
C ALA A 128 -8.35 -5.63 -1.55
N LEU A 129 -8.21 -5.51 -0.23
CA LEU A 129 -7.93 -6.64 0.68
C LEU A 129 -9.07 -7.68 0.64
N HIS A 130 -10.33 -7.21 0.69
CA HIS A 130 -11.50 -8.05 0.53
C HIS A 130 -11.48 -8.85 -0.77
N HIS A 131 -11.09 -8.20 -1.87
CA HIS A 131 -11.00 -8.84 -3.18
C HIS A 131 -9.99 -10.00 -3.23
N ILE A 132 -8.90 -9.91 -2.47
CA ILE A 132 -7.89 -10.97 -2.39
C ILE A 132 -8.17 -12.04 -1.33
N GLY A 133 -9.32 -11.96 -0.63
CA GLY A 133 -9.79 -12.96 0.32
C GLY A 133 -9.47 -12.65 1.79
N ILE A 134 -9.17 -11.39 2.11
CA ILE A 134 -9.03 -10.93 3.50
C ILE A 134 -10.36 -10.37 3.95
N TYR A 135 -10.91 -10.90 5.04
CA TYR A 135 -12.17 -10.45 5.60
C TYR A 135 -11.94 -9.84 6.98
N THR A 136 -12.91 -9.09 7.48
CA THR A 136 -12.90 -8.55 8.84
C THR A 136 -12.82 -9.68 9.89
N HIS A 137 -12.17 -9.40 11.02
CA HIS A 137 -12.01 -10.35 12.13
C HIS A 137 -12.08 -9.62 13.47
N GLU A 138 -12.92 -10.10 14.40
CA GLU A 138 -12.99 -9.61 15.79
C GLU A 138 -12.94 -8.07 15.96
N ASN A 139 -13.97 -7.36 15.50
CA ASN A 139 -14.07 -5.90 15.55
C ASN A 139 -12.95 -5.13 14.80
N LYS A 140 -12.09 -5.82 14.05
CA LYS A 140 -11.10 -5.23 13.16
C LYS A 140 -11.63 -5.20 11.73
N ASP A 141 -11.27 -4.15 11.02
CA ASP A 141 -11.48 -4.10 9.58
C ASP A 141 -10.45 -4.99 8.83
N GLU A 142 -10.51 -5.08 7.51
CA GLU A 142 -9.57 -5.88 6.72
C GLU A 142 -8.12 -5.45 6.93
N PHE A 143 -7.86 -4.13 7.02
CA PHE A 143 -6.53 -3.55 7.17
C PHE A 143 -5.87 -3.97 8.49
N ASP A 144 -6.61 -3.84 9.59
CA ASP A 144 -6.19 -4.24 10.93
C ASP A 144 -6.14 -5.77 11.09
N THR A 145 -7.00 -6.50 10.37
CA THR A 145 -6.99 -7.97 10.38
C THR A 145 -5.67 -8.53 9.86
N VAL A 146 -5.07 -7.90 8.85
CA VAL A 146 -3.75 -8.28 8.34
C VAL A 146 -2.59 -7.50 8.96
N ARG A 147 -2.85 -6.78 10.06
CA ARG A 147 -1.81 -6.09 10.83
C ARG A 147 -1.01 -5.06 10.01
N LEU A 148 -1.62 -4.49 8.96
CA LEU A 148 -0.92 -3.49 8.16
C LEU A 148 -0.57 -2.24 8.97
N GLY A 149 -1.35 -1.93 10.02
CA GLY A 149 -1.09 -0.81 10.93
C GLY A 149 0.16 -0.95 11.81
N ASP A 150 0.74 -2.15 11.89
CA ASP A 150 2.00 -2.41 12.60
C ASP A 150 3.21 -1.83 11.84
N TYR A 151 3.05 -1.58 10.54
CA TYR A 151 4.07 -0.98 9.69
C TYR A 151 3.59 0.42 9.32
N ARG A 152 4.42 1.45 9.50
CA ARG A 152 4.10 2.84 9.13
C ARG A 152 5.11 3.46 8.20
N SER A 153 6.18 2.74 7.87
CA SER A 153 7.27 3.21 7.03
C SER A 153 7.96 2.06 6.32
N TYR A 154 8.74 2.38 5.29
CA TYR A 154 9.65 1.44 4.65
C TYR A 154 10.65 0.86 5.68
N GLU A 155 11.11 1.69 6.61
CA GLU A 155 12.03 1.32 7.68
C GLU A 155 11.44 0.22 8.59
N ASP A 156 10.17 0.33 8.99
CA ASP A 156 9.51 -0.69 9.82
C ASP A 156 9.50 -2.06 9.12
N VAL A 157 9.17 -2.07 7.83
CA VAL A 157 9.16 -3.31 7.01
C VAL A 157 10.57 -3.86 6.85
N MET A 158 11.57 -3.00 6.65
CA MET A 158 12.96 -3.40 6.53
C MET A 158 13.52 -4.00 7.81
N GLU A 159 13.26 -3.38 8.96
CA GLU A 159 13.68 -3.90 10.26
C GLU A 159 13.13 -5.30 10.50
N GLU A 160 11.85 -5.52 10.21
CA GLU A 160 11.22 -6.83 10.37
C GLU A 160 11.74 -7.86 9.36
N PHE A 161 11.94 -7.46 8.09
CA PHE A 161 12.54 -8.32 7.08
C PHE A 161 13.94 -8.81 7.47
N LEU A 162 14.75 -7.96 8.13
CA LEU A 162 16.10 -8.33 8.57
C LEU A 162 16.10 -9.30 9.77
N LYS A 163 15.07 -9.30 10.61
CA LYS A 163 14.94 -10.24 11.74
C LYS A 163 14.58 -11.67 11.30
N THR A 164 14.01 -11.82 10.11
CA THR A 164 13.52 -13.11 9.59
C THR A 164 14.51 -13.81 8.67
N LYS A 165 15.70 -13.23 8.45
CA LYS A 165 16.83 -13.82 7.72
C LYS A 165 17.85 -14.43 8.66
#